data_AF-A0A813LDZ4-F1
#
_entry.id   AF-A0A813LDZ4-F1
#
_cell.length_a   1.000
_cell.length_b   1.000
_cell.length_c   1.000
_cell.angle_alpha   90.00
_cell.angle_beta   90.00
_cell.angle_gamma   90.00
#
_symmetry.space_group_name_H-M   'P 1'
#
loop_
_entity.id
_entity.type
_entity.pdbx_description
1 polymer ?
#
loop_
_entity_poly.entity_id
_entity_poly.type
_entity_poly.pdbx_seq_one_letter_code
_entity_poly.pdbx_strand_id
1 'polypeptide(L)'
;MTGLFGLGLSQAFVGWWMVRSGFDDPAKHTPTLGPNQRPRVSPYRLASHWTAALTIYSGITWHAFSLLRPTPSALHVGSEAIAAAKKLRKLALPVTACIALTLLSGPFVAGNDAGHAYNTWPKMLDDWIPPEWLAAVSNPATKWRAFFEDPSTNQNRPRLHWVVLVSAWALFA
;
A
#
# COMPACT_ATOMS: atom_id res chain seq x y z
N MET A 1 16.40 -9.80 -17.19
CA MET A 1 15.17 -9.90 -17.99
C MET A 1 14.30 -11.08 -17.59
N THR A 2 14.84 -12.31 -17.55
CA THR A 2 14.13 -13.52 -17.11
C THR A 2 13.36 -13.38 -15.79
N GLY A 3 13.94 -12.73 -14.78
CA GLY A 3 13.25 -12.46 -13.51
C GLY A 3 12.01 -11.56 -13.64
N LEU A 4 12.06 -10.51 -14.47
CA LEU A 4 10.91 -9.61 -14.70
C LEU A 4 9.79 -10.32 -15.47
N PHE A 5 10.14 -11.16 -16.43
CA PHE A 5 9.16 -12.01 -17.13
C PHE A 5 8.46 -12.97 -16.17
N GLY A 6 9.21 -13.64 -15.29
CA GLY A 6 8.65 -14.51 -14.26
C GLY A 6 7.68 -13.78 -13.33
N LEU A 7 8.06 -12.57 -12.88
CA LEU A 7 7.16 -11.75 -12.07
C LEU A 7 5.90 -11.34 -12.86
N GLY A 8 6.03 -10.95 -14.13
CA GLY A 8 4.89 -10.64 -15.00
C GLY A 8 3.89 -11.80 -15.12
N LEU A 9 4.38 -13.02 -15.33
CA LEU A 9 3.54 -14.23 -15.35
C LEU A 9 2.87 -14.48 -13.99
N SER A 10 3.60 -14.31 -12.89
CA SER A 10 3.03 -14.45 -11.53
C SER A 10 1.91 -13.44 -11.28
N GLN A 11 2.03 -12.22 -11.81
CA GLN A 11 1.02 -11.18 -11.68
C GLN A 11 -0.24 -11.50 -12.47
N ALA A 12 -0.09 -12.06 -13.68
CA ALA A 12 -1.22 -12.56 -14.46
C ALA A 12 -1.94 -13.69 -13.73
N PHE A 13 -1.18 -14.62 -13.13
CA PHE A 13 -1.73 -15.71 -12.33
C PHE A 13 -2.51 -15.20 -11.10
N VAL A 14 -1.93 -14.28 -10.33
CA VAL A 14 -2.58 -13.69 -9.15
C VAL A 14 -3.85 -12.92 -9.56
N GLY A 15 -3.82 -12.19 -10.68
CA GLY A 15 -5.00 -11.51 -11.23
C GLY A 15 -6.12 -12.46 -11.61
N TRP A 16 -5.79 -13.58 -12.29
CA TRP A 16 -6.76 -14.63 -12.59
C TRP A 16 -7.35 -15.25 -11.32
N TRP A 17 -6.52 -15.58 -10.32
CA TRP A 17 -6.96 -16.14 -9.04
C TRP A 17 -7.91 -15.21 -8.29
N MET A 18 -7.62 -13.90 -8.30
CA MET A 18 -8.47 -12.88 -7.71
C MET A 18 -9.85 -12.84 -8.38
N VAL A 19 -9.90 -12.73 -9.71
CA VAL A 19 -11.17 -12.63 -10.46
C VAL A 19 -11.98 -13.92 -10.37
N ARG A 20 -11.34 -15.09 -10.53
CA ARG A 20 -12.01 -16.39 -10.47
C ARG A 20 -12.73 -16.59 -9.14
N SER A 21 -12.14 -16.13 -8.04
CA SER A 21 -12.72 -16.27 -6.70
C SER A 21 -13.89 -15.35 -6.39
N GLY A 22 -14.08 -14.28 -7.16
CA GLY A 22 -15.26 -13.44 -7.02
C GLY A 22 -16.55 -14.18 -7.39
N PHE A 23 -16.46 -15.24 -8.17
CA PHE A 23 -17.58 -16.08 -8.59
C PHE A 23 -17.91 -17.22 -7.61
N ASP A 24 -17.15 -17.37 -6.51
CA ASP A 24 -17.51 -18.30 -5.46
C ASP A 24 -18.80 -17.85 -4.74
N ASP A 25 -19.59 -18.82 -4.28
CA ASP A 25 -20.91 -18.57 -3.67
C ASP A 25 -20.83 -17.52 -2.54
N PRO A 26 -21.61 -16.43 -2.59
CA PRO A 26 -21.59 -15.37 -1.57
C PRO A 26 -21.79 -15.86 -0.14
N ALA A 27 -22.47 -17.00 0.04
CA ALA A 27 -22.64 -17.65 1.33
C ALA A 27 -21.31 -18.05 2.00
N LYS A 28 -20.22 -18.24 1.22
CA LYS A 28 -18.89 -18.58 1.74
C LYS A 28 -18.12 -17.36 2.27
N HIS A 29 -18.53 -16.15 1.92
CA HIS A 29 -17.77 -14.92 2.23
C HIS A 29 -18.56 -13.88 3.02
N THR A 30 -19.90 -13.92 2.96
CA THR A 30 -20.81 -13.01 3.67
C THR A 30 -22.10 -13.75 4.05
N PRO A 31 -22.06 -14.65 5.04
CA PRO A 31 -23.21 -15.51 5.37
C PRO A 31 -24.44 -14.76 5.88
N THR A 32 -24.30 -13.49 6.27
CA THR A 32 -25.34 -12.68 6.91
C THR A 32 -26.14 -11.77 5.96
N LEU A 33 -25.77 -11.69 4.68
CA LEU A 33 -26.23 -10.61 3.78
C LEU A 33 -27.14 -11.05 2.60
N GLY A 34 -27.72 -12.26 2.66
CA GLY A 34 -28.75 -12.74 1.70
C GLY A 34 -28.23 -13.14 0.31
N PRO A 35 -29.11 -13.64 -0.59
CA PRO A 35 -28.72 -14.26 -1.87
C PRO A 35 -28.31 -13.27 -2.99
N ASN A 36 -28.69 -11.99 -2.88
CA ASN A 36 -28.43 -10.96 -3.91
C ASN A 36 -27.14 -10.16 -3.65
N GLN A 37 -26.06 -10.84 -3.26
CA GLN A 37 -24.75 -10.21 -3.06
C GLN A 37 -24.02 -10.01 -4.38
N ARG A 38 -23.37 -8.85 -4.54
CA ARG A 38 -22.43 -8.63 -5.65
C ARG A 38 -21.22 -9.56 -5.48
N PRO A 39 -20.72 -10.21 -6.55
CA PRO A 39 -19.42 -10.87 -6.56
C PRO A 39 -18.34 -9.96 -5.95
N ARG A 40 -17.62 -10.42 -4.92
CA ARG A 40 -16.56 -9.64 -4.26
C ARG A 40 -15.29 -10.47 -4.14
N VAL A 41 -14.15 -9.80 -4.24
CA VAL A 41 -12.84 -10.40 -4.01
C VAL A 41 -12.38 -10.06 -2.59
N SER A 42 -11.68 -10.98 -1.92
CA SER A 42 -11.20 -10.69 -0.57
C SER A 42 -10.12 -9.58 -0.59
N PRO A 43 -10.08 -8.71 0.43
CA PRO A 43 -9.05 -7.67 0.54
C PRO A 43 -7.62 -8.23 0.47
N TYR A 44 -7.41 -9.43 1.01
CA TYR A 44 -6.12 -10.13 0.98
C TYR A 44 -5.67 -10.48 -0.45
N ARG A 45 -6.59 -10.91 -1.32
CA ARG A 45 -6.28 -11.21 -2.74
C ARG A 45 -5.97 -9.94 -3.50
N LEU A 46 -6.76 -8.89 -3.26
CA LEU A 46 -6.54 -7.57 -3.84
C LEU A 46 -5.18 -6.99 -3.42
N ALA A 47 -4.83 -7.09 -2.14
CA ALA A 47 -3.53 -6.69 -1.61
C ALA A 47 -2.37 -7.48 -2.22
N SER A 48 -2.55 -8.79 -2.41
CA SER A 48 -1.55 -9.65 -3.06
C SER A 48 -1.30 -9.23 -4.52
N HIS A 49 -2.38 -9.01 -5.29
CA HIS A 49 -2.30 -8.57 -6.67
C HIS A 49 -1.63 -7.19 -6.80
N TRP A 50 -2.02 -6.25 -5.94
CA TRP A 50 -1.43 -4.92 -5.90
C TRP A 50 0.07 -4.96 -5.54
N THR A 51 0.45 -5.75 -4.55
CA THR A 51 1.85 -5.88 -4.11
C THR A 51 2.73 -6.48 -5.19
N ALA A 52 2.23 -7.50 -5.89
CA ALA A 52 2.92 -8.08 -7.05
C ALA A 52 3.03 -7.06 -8.20
N ALA A 53 1.98 -6.28 -8.48
CA ALA A 53 2.01 -5.18 -9.45
C ALA A 53 3.12 -4.16 -9.12
N LEU A 54 3.13 -3.70 -7.86
CA LEU A 54 4.06 -2.70 -7.37
C LEU A 54 5.51 -3.20 -7.46
N THR A 55 5.74 -4.47 -7.11
CA THR A 55 7.07 -5.10 -7.20
C THR A 55 7.58 -5.11 -8.64
N ILE A 56 6.73 -5.50 -9.60
CA ILE A 56 7.09 -5.49 -11.03
C ILE A 56 7.35 -4.07 -11.52
N TYR A 57 6.46 -3.14 -11.20
CA TYR A 57 6.59 -1.74 -11.58
C TYR A 57 7.90 -1.13 -11.07
N SER A 58 8.24 -1.37 -9.79
CA SER A 58 9.52 -0.94 -9.22
C SER A 58 10.71 -1.59 -9.92
N GLY A 59 10.63 -2.89 -10.25
CA GLY A 59 11.68 -3.61 -10.97
C GLY A 59 11.91 -3.08 -12.39
N ILE A 60 10.84 -2.83 -13.15
CA ILE A 60 10.91 -2.24 -14.49
C ILE A 60 11.48 -0.82 -14.43
N THR A 61 10.98 0.00 -13.50
CA THR A 61 11.45 1.38 -13.28
C THR A 61 12.93 1.41 -12.92
N TRP A 62 13.36 0.53 -12.01
CA TRP A 62 14.77 0.40 -11.65
C TRP A 62 15.63 -0.01 -12.84
N HIS A 63 15.15 -0.94 -13.67
CA HIS A 63 15.86 -1.37 -14.86
C HIS A 63 15.98 -0.24 -15.90
N ALA A 64 14.89 0.49 -16.15
CA ALA A 64 14.89 1.65 -17.03
C ALA A 64 15.93 2.69 -16.57
N PHE A 65 15.94 3.04 -15.27
CA PHE A 65 16.96 3.94 -14.74
C PHE A 65 18.38 3.37 -14.83
N SER A 66 18.56 2.06 -14.72
CA SER A 66 19.88 1.44 -14.86
C SER A 66 20.41 1.55 -16.28
N LEU A 67 19.54 1.49 -17.29
CA LEU A 67 19.91 1.69 -18.70
C LEU A 67 20.19 3.17 -19.04
N LEU A 68 19.50 4.11 -18.36
CA LEU A 68 19.66 5.54 -18.56
C LEU A 68 20.84 6.15 -17.79
N ARG A 69 21.41 5.41 -16.83
CA ARG A 69 22.54 5.90 -16.02
C ARG A 69 23.79 6.04 -16.89
N PRO A 70 24.50 7.19 -16.83
CA PRO A 70 25.78 7.35 -17.51
C PRO A 70 26.79 6.33 -16.99
N THR A 71 27.68 5.86 -17.87
CA THR A 71 28.77 4.95 -17.50
C THR A 71 29.64 5.60 -16.41
N PRO A 72 30.05 4.87 -15.34
CA PRO A 72 30.83 5.45 -14.24
C PRO A 72 32.13 6.15 -14.65
N SER A 73 32.75 5.72 -15.75
CA SER A 73 33.95 6.34 -16.32
C SER A 73 33.72 7.73 -16.92
N ALA A 74 32.47 8.11 -17.21
CA ALA A 74 32.11 9.43 -17.73
C ALA A 74 31.86 10.46 -16.61
N LEU A 75 31.88 10.04 -15.35
CA LEU A 75 31.46 10.84 -14.20
C LEU A 75 32.66 11.20 -13.32
N HIS A 76 33.23 12.39 -13.53
CA HIS A 76 34.19 13.01 -12.60
C HIS A 76 33.43 13.69 -11.45
N VAL A 77 32.88 12.90 -10.53
CA VAL A 77 32.12 13.42 -9.39
C VAL A 77 33.05 13.76 -8.24
N GLY A 78 33.03 15.02 -7.79
CA GLY A 78 33.78 15.47 -6.62
C GLY A 78 33.34 14.79 -5.31
N SER A 79 34.21 14.79 -4.30
CA SER A 79 33.96 14.21 -2.98
C SER A 79 32.72 14.79 -2.28
N GLU A 80 32.45 16.08 -2.50
CA GLU A 80 31.28 16.79 -1.98
C GLU A 80 29.96 16.26 -2.56
N ALA A 81 29.90 16.06 -3.88
CA ALA A 81 28.72 15.50 -4.55
C ALA A 81 28.41 14.08 -4.08
N ILE A 82 29.46 13.27 -3.83
CA ILE A 82 29.32 11.93 -3.25
C ILE A 82 28.76 12.00 -1.82
N ALA A 83 29.24 12.94 -1.01
CA ALA A 83 28.75 13.16 0.36
C ALA A 83 27.27 13.61 0.36
N ALA A 84 26.90 14.54 -0.52
CA ALA A 84 25.52 14.99 -0.71
C ALA A 84 24.59 13.84 -1.14
N ALA A 85 25.02 13.02 -2.11
CA ALA A 85 24.25 11.85 -2.56
C ALA A 85 24.04 10.82 -1.44
N LYS A 86 25.06 10.57 -0.60
CA LYS A 86 24.93 9.70 0.58
C LYS A 86 23.94 10.27 1.59
N LYS A 87 23.97 11.58 1.85
CA LYS A 87 23.00 12.26 2.74
C LYS A 87 21.58 12.12 2.18
N LEU A 88 21.38 12.44 0.90
CA LEU A 88 20.08 12.31 0.24
C LEU A 88 19.56 10.88 0.31
N ARG A 89 20.39 9.87 0.06
CA ARG A 89 19.99 8.45 0.17
C ARG A 89 19.50 8.10 1.59
N LYS A 90 20.20 8.57 2.63
CA LYS A 90 19.78 8.34 4.03
C LYS A 90 18.41 8.95 4.32
N LEU A 91 18.11 10.11 3.73
CA LEU A 91 16.84 10.82 3.89
C LEU A 91 15.72 10.22 3.03
N ALA A 92 16.04 9.71 1.84
CA ALA A 92 15.06 9.11 0.93
C ALA A 92 14.54 7.75 1.43
N LEU A 93 15.33 6.99 2.20
CA LEU A 93 14.95 5.69 2.74
C LEU A 93 13.68 5.73 3.62
N PRO A 94 13.58 6.55 4.68
CA PRO A 94 12.38 6.61 5.52
C PRO A 94 11.16 7.12 4.75
N VAL A 95 11.33 8.09 3.84
CA VAL A 95 10.24 8.59 2.99
C VAL A 95 9.72 7.48 2.07
N THR A 96 10.64 6.72 1.45
CA THR A 96 10.28 5.57 0.61
C THR A 96 9.53 4.51 1.41
N ALA A 97 9.94 4.25 2.65
CA ALA A 97 9.23 3.33 3.54
C ALA A 97 7.82 3.82 3.87
N CYS A 98 7.64 5.11 4.17
CA CYS A 98 6.31 5.70 4.42
C CYS A 98 5.39 5.62 3.20
N ILE A 99 5.93 5.88 2.00
CA ILE A 99 5.20 5.73 0.74
C ILE A 99 4.81 4.27 0.53
N ALA A 100 5.74 3.33 0.71
CA ALA A 100 5.47 1.90 0.56
C ALA A 100 4.36 1.43 1.53
N LEU A 101 4.42 1.82 2.80
CA LEU A 101 3.37 1.51 3.78
C LEU A 101 2.01 2.07 3.35
N THR A 102 1.98 3.29 2.80
CA THR A 102 0.75 3.90 2.29
C THR A 102 0.19 3.12 1.10
N LEU A 103 1.04 2.81 0.12
CA LEU A 103 0.64 2.03 -1.06
C LEU A 103 0.15 0.63 -0.67
N LEU A 104 0.80 -0.04 0.27
CA LEU A 104 0.40 -1.38 0.73
C LEU A 104 -0.90 -1.36 1.56
N SER A 105 -1.23 -0.24 2.19
CA SER A 105 -2.49 -0.08 2.93
C SER A 105 -3.72 0.13 2.03
N GLY A 106 -3.53 0.72 0.84
CA GLY A 106 -4.60 1.10 -0.09
C GLY A 106 -5.53 -0.05 -0.51
N PRO A 107 -5.03 -1.24 -0.87
CA PRO A 107 -5.87 -2.39 -1.20
C PRO A 107 -6.84 -2.81 -0.09
N PHE A 108 -6.47 -2.62 1.18
CA PHE A 108 -7.37 -2.91 2.30
C PHE A 108 -8.45 -1.83 2.46
N VAL A 109 -8.14 -0.58 2.07
CA VAL A 109 -9.16 0.48 2.02
C VAL A 109 -10.17 0.19 0.92
N ALA A 110 -9.70 -0.16 -0.28
CA ALA A 110 -10.56 -0.49 -1.42
C ALA A 110 -11.34 -1.80 -1.20
N GLY A 111 -10.69 -2.84 -0.67
CA GLY A 111 -11.29 -4.16 -0.50
C GLY A 111 -12.33 -4.24 0.62
N ASN A 112 -12.23 -3.39 1.65
CA ASN A 112 -13.18 -3.34 2.77
C ASN A 112 -14.17 -2.16 2.65
N ASP A 113 -14.23 -1.50 1.49
CA ASP A 113 -15.05 -0.29 1.28
C ASP A 113 -14.82 0.82 2.33
N ALA A 114 -13.62 0.84 2.94
CA ALA A 114 -13.30 1.71 4.05
C ALA A 114 -13.27 3.19 3.65
N GLY A 115 -13.16 3.52 2.37
CA GLY A 115 -13.26 4.90 1.88
C GLY A 115 -14.61 5.56 2.18
N HIS A 116 -15.65 4.78 2.45
CA HIS A 116 -17.01 5.27 2.74
C HIS A 116 -17.36 5.27 4.23
N ALA A 117 -16.45 4.88 5.12
CA ALA A 117 -16.76 4.79 6.55
C ALA A 117 -16.91 6.17 7.20
N TYR A 118 -16.08 7.15 6.80
CA TYR A 118 -16.12 8.53 7.29
C TYR A 118 -16.01 9.51 6.14
N ASN A 119 -17.01 10.39 6.01
CA ASN A 119 -17.16 11.31 4.88
C ASN A 119 -16.57 12.71 5.15
N THR A 120 -15.89 12.92 6.27
CA THR A 120 -15.17 14.18 6.56
C THR A 120 -13.66 14.00 6.45
N TRP A 121 -12.96 15.12 6.25
CA TRP A 121 -11.50 15.21 6.17
C TRP A 121 -11.04 16.57 6.71
N PRO A 122 -9.90 16.67 7.43
CA PRO A 122 -8.94 15.59 7.72
C PRO A 122 -9.38 14.63 8.84
N LYS A 123 -10.26 15.09 9.72
CA LYS A 123 -10.86 14.30 10.81
C LYS A 123 -11.84 13.24 10.30
N MET A 124 -12.10 12.23 11.11
CA MET A 124 -13.09 11.17 10.92
C MET A 124 -14.33 11.53 11.75
N LEU A 125 -15.29 12.21 11.12
CA LEU A 125 -16.33 12.99 11.78
C LEU A 125 -15.71 14.06 12.69
N ASP A 126 -16.05 14.06 13.97
CA ASP A 126 -15.56 15.04 14.96
C ASP A 126 -14.19 14.67 15.54
N ASP A 127 -13.75 13.43 15.33
CA ASP A 127 -12.58 12.82 15.95
C ASP A 127 -11.40 12.65 14.99
N TRP A 128 -10.18 12.74 15.53
CA TRP A 128 -8.97 12.35 14.79
C TRP A 128 -8.74 10.83 14.82
N ILE A 129 -9.15 10.20 15.92
CA ILE A 129 -9.13 8.74 16.10
C ILE A 129 -10.50 8.39 16.66
N PRO A 130 -11.38 7.75 15.86
CA PRO A 130 -12.74 7.50 16.30
C PRO A 130 -12.80 6.37 17.36
N PRO A 131 -13.81 6.35 18.24
CA PRO A 131 -13.93 5.37 19.31
C PRO A 131 -13.92 3.90 18.84
N GLU A 132 -14.53 3.63 17.70
CA GLU A 132 -14.58 2.32 17.06
C GLU A 132 -13.20 1.83 16.61
N TRP A 133 -12.29 2.73 16.24
CA TRP A 133 -10.90 2.39 16.00
C TRP A 133 -10.24 1.86 17.27
N LEU A 134 -10.42 2.58 18.38
CA LEU A 134 -9.89 2.19 19.70
C LEU A 134 -10.47 0.86 20.15
N ALA A 135 -11.78 0.67 19.95
CA ALA A 135 -12.45 -0.58 20.26
C ALA A 135 -11.87 -1.74 19.42
N ALA A 136 -11.66 -1.55 18.12
CA ALA A 136 -11.14 -2.57 17.22
C ALA A 136 -9.71 -3.02 17.60
N VAL A 137 -8.86 -2.10 18.09
CA VAL A 137 -7.47 -2.43 18.49
C VAL A 137 -7.32 -2.80 19.97
N SER A 138 -8.37 -2.67 20.78
CA SER A 138 -8.34 -2.89 22.23
C SER A 138 -8.04 -4.33 22.63
N ASN A 139 -8.48 -5.31 21.84
CA ASN A 139 -8.29 -6.73 22.11
C ASN A 139 -6.94 -7.22 21.54
N PRO A 140 -5.96 -7.62 22.38
CA PRO A 140 -4.65 -8.05 21.91
C PRO A 140 -4.66 -9.28 20.99
N ALA A 141 -5.65 -10.16 21.14
CA ALA A 141 -5.77 -11.38 20.33
C ALA A 141 -6.25 -11.10 18.90
N THR A 142 -7.03 -10.03 18.70
CA THR A 142 -7.64 -9.70 17.40
C THR A 142 -7.14 -8.38 16.81
N LYS A 143 -6.33 -7.60 17.53
CA LYS A 143 -5.83 -6.29 17.06
C LYS A 143 -5.17 -6.35 15.67
N TRP A 144 -4.49 -7.45 15.35
CA TRP A 144 -3.85 -7.64 14.04
C TRP A 144 -4.88 -7.71 12.91
N ARG A 145 -6.04 -8.32 13.15
CA ARG A 145 -7.16 -8.38 12.19
C ARG A 145 -7.76 -7.02 11.97
N ALA A 146 -7.87 -6.22 13.05
CA ALA A 146 -8.36 -4.85 12.93
C ALA A 146 -7.58 -4.08 11.87
N PHE A 147 -6.25 -4.18 11.85
CA PHE A 147 -5.41 -3.54 10.84
C PHE A 147 -5.67 -3.96 9.38
N PHE A 148 -6.28 -5.11 9.11
CA PHE A 148 -6.51 -5.60 7.74
C PHE A 148 -7.99 -5.61 7.34
N GLU A 149 -8.88 -5.77 8.32
CA GLU A 149 -10.30 -6.07 8.11
C GLU A 149 -11.20 -4.93 8.59
N ASP A 150 -10.75 -4.09 9.54
CA ASP A 150 -11.60 -3.06 10.12
C ASP A 150 -11.61 -1.76 9.27
N PRO A 151 -12.79 -1.28 8.81
CA PRO A 151 -12.90 -0.08 7.98
C PRO A 151 -12.38 1.19 8.66
N SER A 152 -12.58 1.37 9.97
CA SER A 152 -12.11 2.56 10.68
C SER A 152 -10.59 2.61 10.75
N THR A 153 -9.93 1.48 11.03
CA THR A 153 -8.47 1.42 11.01
C THR A 153 -7.91 1.57 9.60
N ASN A 154 -8.57 1.00 8.60
CA ASN A 154 -8.14 1.06 7.22
C ASN A 154 -8.21 2.49 6.67
N GLN A 155 -9.30 3.23 6.93
CA GLN A 155 -9.43 4.61 6.45
C GLN A 155 -8.52 5.59 7.20
N ASN A 156 -8.26 5.38 8.49
CA ASN A 156 -7.42 6.30 9.28
C ASN A 156 -5.93 6.25 8.89
N ARG A 157 -5.39 5.06 8.56
CA ARG A 157 -3.94 4.88 8.32
C ARG A 157 -3.36 5.81 7.24
N PRO A 158 -3.93 5.89 6.01
CA PRO A 158 -3.43 6.82 5.01
C PRO A 158 -3.47 8.28 5.48
N ARG A 159 -4.49 8.69 6.24
CA ARG A 159 -4.62 10.06 6.76
C ARG A 159 -3.45 10.41 7.69
N LEU A 160 -3.06 9.49 8.56
CA LEU A 160 -1.90 9.66 9.45
C LEU A 160 -0.57 9.67 8.69
N HIS A 161 -0.41 8.79 7.69
CA HIS A 161 0.82 8.75 6.88
C HIS A 161 1.04 10.05 6.10
N TRP A 162 -0.02 10.72 5.62
CA TRP A 162 0.08 12.03 4.97
C TRP A 162 0.66 13.10 5.89
N VAL A 163 0.27 13.12 7.16
CA VAL A 163 0.86 14.04 8.16
C VAL A 163 2.36 13.81 8.28
N VAL A 164 2.80 12.55 8.33
CA VAL A 164 4.22 12.20 8.42
C VAL A 164 4.99 12.61 7.17
N LEU A 165 4.42 12.43 5.98
CA LEU A 165 5.04 12.82 4.70
C LEU A 165 5.16 14.35 4.56
N VAL A 166 4.12 15.10 4.92
CA VAL A 166 4.16 16.57 4.92
C VAL A 166 5.16 17.10 5.94
N SER A 167 5.21 16.49 7.13
CA SER A 167 6.21 16.81 8.16
C SER A 167 7.62 16.53 7.68
N ALA A 168 7.83 15.40 6.98
CA ALA A 168 9.12 15.06 6.40
C ALA A 168 9.53 16.08 5.33
N TRP A 169 8.62 16.48 4.44
CA TRP A 169 8.88 17.53 3.44
C TRP A 169 9.26 18.87 4.10
N ALA A 170 8.57 19.27 5.16
CA ALA A 170 8.87 20.50 5.91
C ALA A 170 10.25 20.47 6.61
N LEU A 171 10.80 19.30 6.90
CA LEU A 171 12.18 19.15 7.42
C LEU A 171 13.25 19.28 6.32
N PHE A 172 12.86 19.30 5.05
CA PHE A 172 13.75 19.38 3.88
C PHE A 172 13.58 20.66 3.06
N ALA A 173 12.59 21.50 3.36
CA ALA A 173 12.33 22.80 2.74
C ALA A 173 12.98 23.93 3.56
#